data_AF-A0A7C4FRC5-F1
#
_entry.id   AF-A0A7C4FRC5-F1
#
_cell.length_a   1.000
_cell.length_b   1.000
_cell.length_c   1.000
_cell.angle_alpha   90.00
_cell.angle_beta   90.00
_cell.angle_gamma   90.00
#
_symmetry.space_group_name_H-M   'P 1'
#
loop_
_entity.id
_entity.type
_entity.pdbx_description
1 polymer ?
#
loop_
_entity_poly.entity_id
_entity_poly.type
_entity_poly.pdbx_seq_one_letter_code
_entity_poly.pdbx_strand_id
1 'polypeptide(L)'
;MKIYYVLFLLILFSINNFSQEITFIPRQSTVNDTIGDEVVIYIDLANERNIQDRRYVGFDELSILRDRIKSIDPQRLVTASQGGDISEEELRKYLETVKIDFITPHRPRHEGSPQQTIDKTKEYFSMMQKIGRIVPLHYQEPFRRGYGSWNPSAEDFIADLKNAKDNGATGWCFHNGDTRDKKDGRPRRSFDMRSEEGRLFDQLDEVEIKFINNANSVINDDN
;
A
#
# COMPACT_ATOMS: atom_id res chain seq x y z
N MET A 1 -31.02 28.91 5.38
CA MET A 1 -30.75 27.92 6.44
C MET A 1 -30.50 26.59 5.74
N LYS A 2 -29.22 26.21 5.55
CA LYS A 2 -28.85 24.98 4.82
C LYS A 2 -28.66 23.85 5.82
N ILE A 3 -29.45 22.80 5.67
CA ILE A 3 -29.36 21.56 6.44
C ILE A 3 -28.24 20.73 5.82
N TYR A 4 -27.19 20.43 6.59
CA TYR A 4 -26.13 19.52 6.20
C TYR A 4 -26.53 18.10 6.63
N TYR A 5 -26.73 17.21 5.65
CA TYR A 5 -26.84 15.78 5.92
C TYR A 5 -25.43 15.25 6.20
N VAL A 6 -25.13 15.02 7.48
CA VAL A 6 -23.99 14.20 7.90
C VAL A 6 -24.39 12.74 7.66
N LEU A 7 -23.77 12.10 6.67
CA LEU A 7 -23.93 10.66 6.46
C LEU A 7 -23.08 9.92 7.50
N PHE A 8 -23.72 9.48 8.57
CA PHE A 8 -23.18 8.51 9.51
C PHE A 8 -23.24 7.13 8.84
N LEU A 9 -22.09 6.54 8.49
CA LEU A 9 -22.02 5.10 8.20
C LEU A 9 -21.43 4.39 9.42
N LEU A 10 -22.33 3.94 10.30
CA LEU A 10 -22.06 2.97 11.35
C LEU A 10 -22.00 1.59 10.70
N ILE A 11 -20.83 0.97 10.63
CA ILE A 11 -20.72 -0.48 10.43
C ILE A 11 -20.08 -1.06 11.69
N LEU A 12 -20.94 -1.51 12.59
CA LEU A 12 -20.61 -2.40 13.69
C LEU A 12 -20.41 -3.81 13.12
N PHE A 13 -19.18 -4.30 13.07
CA PHE A 13 -18.90 -5.73 13.14
C PHE A 13 -18.03 -6.01 14.36
N SER A 14 -18.70 -6.53 15.40
CA SER A 14 -18.09 -7.22 16.52
C SER A 14 -17.50 -8.55 16.02
N ILE A 15 -16.25 -8.54 15.57
CA ILE A 15 -15.40 -9.73 15.50
C ILE A 15 -13.99 -9.30 15.92
N ASN A 16 -13.56 -9.76 17.09
CA ASN A 16 -12.32 -9.37 17.78
C ASN A 16 -11.02 -9.84 17.10
N ASN A 17 -10.89 -9.86 15.76
CA ASN A 17 -9.65 -10.33 15.11
C ASN A 17 -9.33 -9.79 13.69
N PHE A 18 -9.98 -8.72 13.21
CA PHE A 18 -9.65 -8.15 11.89
C PHE A 18 -8.77 -6.89 12.00
N SER A 19 -7.54 -6.96 11.48
CA SER A 19 -6.76 -5.76 11.13
C SER A 19 -7.07 -5.43 9.67
N GLN A 20 -8.19 -4.77 9.40
CA GLN A 20 -8.41 -4.16 8.09
C GLN A 20 -7.62 -2.86 8.05
N GLU A 21 -6.64 -2.77 7.14
CA GLU A 21 -6.13 -1.47 6.72
C GLU A 21 -7.07 -0.91 5.66
N ILE A 22 -8.03 -0.10 6.11
CA ILE A 22 -8.73 0.78 5.18
C ILE A 22 -7.78 1.96 4.98
N THR A 23 -6.99 1.94 3.91
CA THR A 23 -6.19 3.09 3.51
C THR A 23 -7.13 4.16 2.98
N PHE A 24 -7.47 5.11 3.85
CA PHE A 24 -8.08 6.36 3.44
C PHE A 24 -6.95 7.26 2.91
N ILE A 25 -7.11 7.78 1.69
CA ILE A 25 -6.40 8.98 1.26
C ILE A 25 -7.36 10.15 1.52
N PRO A 26 -7.42 10.74 2.72
CA PRO A 26 -8.21 11.94 2.92
C PRO A 26 -7.48 13.11 2.24
N ARG A 27 -8.26 13.98 1.57
CA ARG A 27 -7.82 15.36 1.44
C ARG A 27 -8.97 16.34 1.65
N GLN A 28 -9.05 16.83 2.87
CA GLN A 28 -9.14 18.26 3.08
C GLN A 28 -8.01 18.69 4.03
N SER A 29 -6.87 19.03 3.45
CA SER A 29 -6.00 20.08 3.96
C SER A 29 -4.95 20.41 2.90
N THR A 30 -5.26 21.48 2.16
CA THR A 30 -4.38 22.39 1.41
C THR A 30 -3.03 21.85 0.94
N VAL A 31 -3.00 21.31 -0.28
CA VAL A 31 -1.79 21.13 -1.07
C VAL A 31 -2.25 21.46 -2.48
N ASN A 32 -1.69 22.51 -3.09
CA ASN A 32 -2.20 23.08 -4.34
C ASN A 32 -1.81 22.29 -5.60
N ASP A 33 -1.11 21.16 -5.49
CA ASP A 33 -0.56 20.44 -6.66
C ASP A 33 -0.86 18.93 -6.66
N THR A 34 -2.13 18.50 -6.57
CA THR A 34 -2.47 17.15 -7.07
C THR A 34 -3.74 17.17 -7.91
N ILE A 35 -3.51 16.92 -9.19
CA ILE A 35 -4.39 16.79 -10.35
C ILE A 35 -5.55 15.79 -10.13
N GLY A 36 -6.77 16.17 -10.56
CA GLY A 36 -7.94 15.29 -10.76
C GLY A 36 -9.15 15.58 -9.84
N ASP A 37 -10.35 15.70 -10.42
CA ASP A 37 -11.63 15.97 -9.71
C ASP A 37 -12.26 14.71 -9.06
N GLU A 38 -11.68 13.51 -9.26
CA GLU A 38 -12.29 12.24 -8.86
C GLU A 38 -11.55 11.58 -7.68
N VAL A 39 -12.33 11.20 -6.66
CA VAL A 39 -11.84 10.43 -5.51
C VAL A 39 -11.87 8.94 -5.86
N VAL A 40 -10.69 8.31 -5.93
CA VAL A 40 -10.58 6.85 -6.10
C VAL A 40 -10.44 6.21 -4.71
N ILE A 41 -11.35 5.30 -4.37
CA ILE A 41 -11.28 4.51 -3.14
C ILE A 41 -11.26 3.04 -3.52
N TYR A 42 -10.27 2.31 -3.00
CA TYR A 42 -10.19 0.85 -3.11
C TYR A 42 -10.27 0.19 -1.73
N ILE A 43 -10.55 -1.11 -1.70
CA ILE A 43 -10.54 -1.92 -0.48
C ILE A 43 -9.42 -2.96 -0.60
N ASP A 44 -8.51 -2.96 0.37
CA ASP A 44 -7.60 -4.07 0.61
C ASP A 44 -8.32 -5.12 1.46
N LEU A 45 -8.51 -6.32 0.91
CA LEU A 45 -9.30 -7.37 1.55
C LEU A 45 -8.59 -7.94 2.79
N ALA A 46 -7.26 -7.95 2.79
CA ALA A 46 -6.45 -8.45 3.89
C ALA A 46 -4.99 -8.00 3.74
N ASN A 47 -4.46 -7.31 4.75
CA ASN A 47 -3.06 -6.91 4.76
C ASN A 47 -2.14 -8.12 5.03
N GLU A 48 -1.11 -8.32 4.20
CA GLU A 48 -0.11 -9.38 4.26
C GLU A 48 -0.75 -10.76 4.48
N ARG A 49 -1.80 -11.06 3.70
CA ARG A 49 -2.72 -12.20 3.90
C ARG A 49 -2.05 -13.58 3.99
N ASN A 50 -0.83 -13.72 3.48
CA ASN A 50 -0.10 -14.98 3.44
C ASN A 50 0.69 -15.26 4.73
N ILE A 51 0.81 -14.29 5.64
CA ILE A 51 1.54 -14.48 6.89
C ILE A 51 0.76 -15.43 7.81
N GLN A 52 1.40 -16.52 8.22
CA GLN A 52 0.82 -17.65 8.96
C GLN A 52 0.56 -17.35 10.45
N ASP A 53 0.05 -16.15 10.75
CA ASP A 53 -0.45 -15.77 12.06
C ASP A 53 -1.94 -15.37 11.96
N ARG A 54 -2.43 -14.57 12.90
CA ARG A 54 -3.81 -14.05 12.89
C ARG A 54 -4.19 -13.25 11.63
N ARG A 55 -3.21 -12.84 10.81
CA ARG A 55 -3.41 -12.15 9.53
C ARG A 55 -3.72 -13.09 8.38
N TYR A 56 -3.52 -14.39 8.54
CA TYR A 56 -3.69 -15.33 7.43
C TYR A 56 -5.13 -15.31 6.92
N VAL A 57 -5.29 -15.07 5.61
CA VAL A 57 -6.57 -15.18 4.91
C VAL A 57 -6.38 -15.99 3.63
N GLY A 58 -7.09 -17.11 3.54
CA GLY A 58 -7.03 -18.02 2.40
C GLY A 58 -7.69 -17.43 1.15
N PHE A 59 -7.30 -17.92 -0.04
CA PHE A 59 -7.85 -17.43 -1.31
C PHE A 59 -9.38 -17.60 -1.42
N ASP A 60 -9.94 -18.69 -0.89
CA ASP A 60 -11.40 -18.91 -0.91
C ASP A 60 -12.14 -17.84 -0.11
N GLU A 61 -11.59 -17.44 1.05
CA GLU A 61 -12.15 -16.38 1.88
C GLU A 61 -12.02 -15.02 1.20
N LEU A 62 -10.87 -14.74 0.56
CA LEU A 62 -10.69 -13.52 -0.24
C LEU A 62 -11.71 -13.43 -1.37
N SER A 63 -12.00 -14.53 -2.08
CA SER A 63 -13.04 -14.57 -3.11
C SER A 63 -14.42 -14.23 -2.55
N ILE A 64 -14.78 -14.77 -1.38
CA ILE A 64 -16.05 -14.46 -0.71
C ILE A 64 -16.12 -12.97 -0.35
N LEU A 65 -15.07 -12.41 0.24
CA LEU A 65 -15.02 -10.98 0.61
C LEU A 65 -15.13 -10.08 -0.63
N ARG A 66 -14.37 -10.40 -1.68
CA ARG A 66 -14.42 -9.70 -2.96
C ARG A 66 -15.83 -9.70 -3.54
N ASP A 67 -16.48 -10.85 -3.60
CA ASP A 67 -17.82 -10.98 -4.17
C ASP A 67 -18.87 -10.23 -3.35
N ARG A 68 -18.74 -10.20 -2.02
CA ARG A 68 -19.58 -9.38 -1.15
C ARG A 68 -19.43 -7.89 -1.46
N ILE A 69 -18.20 -7.39 -1.55
CA ILE A 69 -17.96 -5.98 -1.91
C ILE A 69 -18.54 -5.67 -3.28
N LYS A 70 -18.28 -6.51 -4.28
CA LYS A 70 -18.73 -6.29 -5.66
C LYS A 70 -20.25 -6.45 -5.83
N SER A 71 -20.92 -7.16 -4.94
CA SER A 71 -22.40 -7.20 -4.90
C SER A 71 -23.02 -5.90 -4.38
N ILE A 72 -22.29 -5.13 -3.57
CA ILE A 72 -22.73 -3.85 -2.99
C ILE A 72 -22.32 -2.70 -3.91
N ASP A 73 -21.06 -2.69 -4.34
CA ASP A 73 -20.47 -1.68 -5.21
C ASP A 73 -19.64 -2.39 -6.30
N PRO A 74 -20.24 -2.71 -7.46
CA PRO A 74 -19.55 -3.40 -8.55
C PRO A 74 -18.32 -2.65 -9.11
N GLN A 75 -18.28 -1.32 -8.96
CA GLN A 75 -17.18 -0.49 -9.44
C GLN A 75 -16.05 -0.33 -8.41
N ARG A 76 -16.28 -0.71 -7.14
CA ARG A 76 -15.27 -0.64 -6.09
C ARG A 76 -14.02 -1.42 -6.46
N LEU A 77 -12.87 -0.75 -6.57
CA LEU A 77 -11.60 -1.43 -6.76
C LEU A 77 -11.23 -2.26 -5.52
N VAL A 78 -10.73 -3.47 -5.73
CA VAL A 78 -10.30 -4.38 -4.66
C VAL A 78 -8.93 -4.99 -4.92
N THR A 79 -8.17 -5.17 -3.85
CA THR A 79 -6.89 -5.89 -3.84
C THR A 79 -6.78 -6.75 -2.58
N ALA A 80 -5.70 -7.50 -2.46
CA ALA A 80 -5.36 -8.24 -1.25
C ALA A 80 -3.84 -8.35 -1.18
N SER A 81 -3.22 -7.70 -0.19
CA SER A 81 -1.78 -7.57 -0.17
C SER A 81 -1.05 -8.84 0.27
N GLN A 82 0.18 -8.99 -0.24
CA GLN A 82 1.03 -10.15 0.02
C GLN A 82 2.33 -9.70 0.69
N GLY A 83 2.65 -10.28 1.85
CA GLY A 83 3.97 -10.18 2.45
C GLY A 83 5.01 -10.89 1.57
N GLY A 84 5.96 -10.12 1.04
CA GLY A 84 6.99 -10.61 0.13
C GLY A 84 6.57 -10.59 -1.33
N ASP A 85 7.44 -11.14 -2.19
CA ASP A 85 7.15 -11.28 -3.61
C ASP A 85 6.10 -12.37 -3.88
N ILE A 86 5.27 -12.16 -4.89
CA ILE A 86 4.21 -13.09 -5.28
C ILE A 86 4.76 -14.10 -6.30
N SER A 87 4.66 -15.40 -5.98
CA SER A 87 5.00 -16.47 -6.91
C SER A 87 4.00 -16.57 -8.08
N GLU A 88 4.39 -17.16 -9.21
CA GLU A 88 3.47 -17.34 -10.36
C GLU A 88 2.20 -18.14 -9.97
N GLU A 89 2.34 -19.15 -9.11
CA GLU A 89 1.21 -19.98 -8.64
C GLU A 89 0.21 -19.14 -7.82
N GLU A 90 0.71 -18.32 -6.90
CA GLU A 90 -0.15 -17.46 -6.10
C GLU A 90 -0.73 -16.31 -6.90
N LEU A 91 0.05 -15.72 -7.81
CA LEU A 91 -0.42 -14.70 -8.72
C LEU A 91 -1.58 -15.23 -9.57
N ARG A 92 -1.50 -16.46 -10.05
CA ARG A 92 -2.62 -17.12 -10.76
C ARG A 92 -3.88 -17.17 -9.89
N LYS A 93 -3.76 -17.54 -8.61
CA LYS A 93 -4.88 -17.59 -7.67
C LYS A 93 -5.49 -16.19 -7.43
N TYR A 94 -4.66 -15.16 -7.27
CA TYR A 94 -5.15 -13.78 -7.18
C TYR A 94 -5.93 -13.36 -8.43
N LEU A 95 -5.43 -13.69 -9.62
CA LEU A 95 -5.99 -13.22 -10.88
C LEU A 95 -7.20 -14.02 -11.35
N GLU A 96 -7.21 -15.34 -11.17
CA GLU A 96 -8.25 -16.24 -11.69
C GLU A 96 -9.29 -16.61 -10.63
N THR A 97 -8.86 -16.83 -9.38
CA THR A 97 -9.74 -17.27 -8.28
C THR A 97 -10.38 -16.09 -7.55
N VAL A 98 -9.56 -15.18 -7.01
CA VAL A 98 -10.06 -13.99 -6.27
C VAL A 98 -10.54 -12.90 -7.22
N LYS A 99 -9.92 -12.81 -8.40
CA LYS A 99 -10.21 -11.80 -9.41
C LYS A 99 -10.07 -10.37 -8.86
N ILE A 100 -8.96 -10.10 -8.16
CA ILE A 100 -8.60 -8.76 -7.71
C ILE A 100 -8.40 -7.80 -8.89
N ASP A 101 -8.53 -6.50 -8.66
CA ASP A 101 -8.44 -5.48 -9.70
C ASP A 101 -7.00 -5.00 -9.96
N PHE A 102 -6.08 -5.20 -9.01
CA PHE A 102 -4.65 -4.89 -9.10
C PHE A 102 -3.87 -5.68 -8.04
N ILE A 103 -2.58 -5.92 -8.25
CA ILE A 103 -1.71 -6.68 -7.34
C ILE A 103 -0.88 -5.78 -6.42
N THR A 104 -0.66 -6.22 -5.17
CA THR A 104 0.06 -5.44 -4.15
C THR A 104 1.08 -6.25 -3.34
N PRO A 105 2.26 -6.56 -3.93
CA PRO A 105 3.36 -7.20 -3.20
C PRO A 105 4.05 -6.23 -2.23
N HIS A 106 4.30 -6.68 -1.01
CA HIS A 106 5.06 -5.97 0.02
C HIS A 106 6.52 -6.42 -0.07
N ARG A 107 7.34 -5.60 -0.72
CA ARG A 107 8.67 -6.01 -1.17
C ARG A 107 9.61 -6.34 0.00
N PRO A 108 10.53 -7.31 -0.17
CA PRO A 108 11.56 -7.60 0.83
C PRO A 108 12.36 -6.36 1.24
N ARG A 109 12.72 -6.27 2.53
CA ARG A 109 13.33 -5.06 3.12
C ARG A 109 14.83 -5.24 3.32
N HIS A 110 15.61 -5.18 2.24
CA HIS A 110 17.07 -5.27 2.27
C HIS A 110 17.74 -4.35 1.22
N GLU A 111 19.05 -4.13 1.34
CA GLU A 111 19.83 -3.16 0.54
C GLU A 111 19.73 -3.32 -0.98
N GLY A 112 19.50 -4.55 -1.46
CA GLY A 112 19.32 -4.84 -2.88
C GLY A 112 17.92 -4.57 -3.42
N SER A 113 16.90 -4.39 -2.56
CA SER A 113 15.51 -4.25 -2.98
C SER A 113 15.28 -3.09 -3.96
N PRO A 114 15.82 -1.86 -3.75
CA PRO A 114 15.62 -0.75 -4.67
C PRO A 114 15.96 -1.10 -6.12
N GLN A 115 17.10 -1.78 -6.32
CA GLN A 115 17.59 -2.10 -7.65
C GLN A 115 16.88 -3.31 -8.26
N GLN A 116 16.49 -4.28 -7.43
CA GLN A 116 15.72 -5.46 -7.85
C GLN A 116 14.29 -5.12 -8.30
N THR A 117 13.76 -3.94 -7.97
CA THR A 117 12.41 -3.51 -8.37
C THR A 117 12.23 -3.44 -9.88
N ILE A 118 13.29 -3.18 -10.65
CA ILE A 118 13.26 -3.23 -12.12
C ILE A 118 12.87 -4.63 -12.61
N ASP A 119 13.68 -5.62 -12.25
CA ASP A 119 13.51 -6.99 -12.76
C ASP A 119 12.22 -7.60 -12.26
N LYS A 120 11.84 -7.29 -11.02
CA LYS A 120 10.64 -7.85 -10.40
C LYS A 120 9.35 -7.25 -10.95
N THR A 121 9.35 -5.96 -11.26
CA THR A 121 8.24 -5.33 -11.99
C THR A 121 8.03 -6.00 -13.36
N LYS A 122 9.12 -6.21 -14.12
CA LYS A 122 9.07 -6.92 -15.41
C LYS A 122 8.61 -8.37 -15.26
N GLU A 123 9.07 -9.06 -14.22
CA GLU A 123 8.67 -10.42 -13.90
C GLU A 123 7.16 -10.50 -13.65
N TYR A 124 6.57 -9.60 -12.86
CA TYR A 124 5.12 -9.56 -12.65
C TYR A 124 4.34 -9.39 -13.95
N PHE A 125 4.75 -8.46 -14.81
CA PHE A 125 4.09 -8.29 -16.11
C PHE A 125 4.24 -9.52 -17.02
N SER A 126 5.41 -10.17 -17.02
CA SER A 126 5.62 -11.41 -17.77
C SER A 126 4.74 -12.56 -17.26
N MET A 127 4.65 -12.73 -15.94
CA MET A 127 3.76 -13.73 -15.34
C MET A 127 2.28 -13.44 -15.64
N MET A 128 1.85 -12.18 -15.55
CA MET A 128 0.48 -11.76 -15.90
C MET A 128 0.15 -12.02 -17.37
N GLN A 129 1.09 -11.76 -18.28
CA GLN A 129 0.94 -12.10 -19.70
C GLN A 129 0.78 -13.61 -19.91
N LYS A 130 1.59 -14.42 -19.24
CA LYS A 130 1.51 -15.89 -19.30
C LYS A 130 0.20 -16.43 -18.72
N ILE A 131 -0.32 -15.80 -17.67
CA ILE A 131 -1.62 -16.13 -17.06
C ILE A 131 -2.78 -15.70 -17.97
N GLY A 132 -2.60 -14.66 -18.78
CA GLY A 132 -3.61 -14.12 -19.69
C GLY A 132 -4.50 -13.04 -19.08
N ARG A 133 -4.09 -12.48 -17.92
CA ARG A 133 -4.79 -11.36 -17.26
C ARG A 133 -3.77 -10.37 -16.72
N ILE A 134 -3.73 -9.17 -17.29
CA ILE A 134 -2.87 -8.07 -16.85
C ILE A 134 -3.72 -7.10 -16.05
N VAL A 135 -3.25 -6.77 -14.85
CA VAL A 135 -3.84 -5.77 -13.95
C VAL A 135 -2.74 -4.81 -13.48
N PRO A 136 -3.10 -3.62 -12.96
CA PRO A 136 -2.12 -2.71 -12.37
C PRO A 136 -1.29 -3.37 -11.26
N LEU A 137 -0.05 -2.89 -11.10
CA LEU A 137 0.85 -3.26 -10.01
C LEU A 137 1.04 -2.05 -9.10
N HIS A 138 0.79 -2.23 -7.81
CA HIS A 138 0.95 -1.18 -6.81
C HIS A 138 1.80 -1.67 -5.62
N TYR A 139 2.96 -1.06 -5.41
CA TYR A 139 3.77 -1.31 -4.21
C TYR A 139 3.23 -0.51 -3.02
N GLN A 140 2.32 -1.12 -2.24
CA GLN A 140 1.71 -0.49 -1.04
C GLN A 140 2.71 -0.35 0.12
N GLU A 141 3.48 -1.40 0.39
CA GLU A 141 4.51 -1.39 1.41
C GLU A 141 5.85 -1.86 0.82
N PRO A 142 6.60 -0.97 0.16
CA PRO A 142 8.01 -1.21 -0.09
C PRO A 142 8.79 -1.25 1.24
N PHE A 143 10.11 -1.18 1.15
CA PHE A 143 10.96 -1.10 2.34
C PHE A 143 10.71 0.18 3.16
N ARG A 144 11.11 0.12 4.43
CA ARG A 144 10.95 1.21 5.41
C ARG A 144 12.16 1.31 6.31
N ARG A 145 12.38 2.49 6.89
CA ARG A 145 13.37 2.66 7.97
C ARG A 145 12.87 2.04 9.27
N GLY A 146 13.82 1.61 10.10
CA GLY A 146 13.54 1.04 11.42
C GLY A 146 12.98 -0.38 11.44
N TYR A 147 12.96 -1.11 10.32
CA TYR A 147 12.42 -2.48 10.28
C TYR A 147 13.43 -3.56 10.67
N GLY A 148 14.69 -3.42 10.29
CA GLY A 148 15.72 -4.44 10.49
C GLY A 148 17.11 -3.84 10.63
N SER A 149 18.14 -4.64 10.33
CA SER A 149 19.55 -4.20 10.40
C SER A 149 19.89 -3.14 9.35
N TRP A 150 19.25 -3.20 8.18
CA TRP A 150 19.41 -2.21 7.12
C TRP A 150 18.41 -1.07 7.28
N ASN A 151 18.90 0.15 7.08
CA ASN A 151 18.10 1.36 7.05
C ASN A 151 18.31 2.06 5.70
N PRO A 152 17.28 2.15 4.83
CA PRO A 152 17.39 2.78 3.52
C PRO A 152 17.73 4.26 3.62
N SER A 153 18.63 4.72 2.77
CA SER A 153 18.91 6.14 2.52
C SER A 153 17.78 6.81 1.74
N ALA A 154 17.86 8.13 1.56
CA ALA A 154 16.90 8.85 0.73
C ALA A 154 17.06 8.44 -0.74
N GLU A 155 18.30 8.19 -1.16
CA GLU A 155 18.68 7.72 -2.48
C GLU A 155 18.09 6.34 -2.78
N ASP A 156 18.04 5.44 -1.79
CA ASP A 156 17.39 4.13 -1.94
C ASP A 156 15.90 4.27 -2.24
N PHE A 157 15.18 5.12 -1.49
CA PHE A 157 13.76 5.38 -1.75
C PHE A 157 13.53 6.01 -3.13
N ILE A 158 14.37 6.99 -3.53
CA ILE A 158 14.30 7.62 -4.85
C ILE A 158 14.53 6.59 -5.95
N ALA A 159 15.54 5.73 -5.81
CA ALA A 159 15.85 4.68 -6.77
C ALA A 159 14.68 3.70 -6.91
N ASP A 160 14.10 3.24 -5.80
CA ASP A 160 12.97 2.29 -5.83
C ASP A 160 11.71 2.90 -6.47
N LEU A 161 11.35 4.13 -6.08
CA LEU A 161 10.23 4.86 -6.68
C LEU A 161 10.43 5.04 -8.19
N LYS A 162 11.62 5.48 -8.60
CA LYS A 162 11.95 5.68 -10.02
C LYS A 162 11.91 4.36 -10.78
N ASN A 163 12.51 3.31 -10.23
CA ASN A 163 12.52 1.99 -10.84
C ASN A 163 11.11 1.41 -10.96
N ALA A 164 10.23 1.63 -9.98
CA ALA A 164 8.83 1.24 -10.07
C ALA A 164 8.10 2.00 -11.19
N LYS A 165 8.19 3.34 -11.18
CA LYS A 165 7.54 4.22 -12.19
C LYS A 165 7.99 3.87 -13.60
N ASP A 166 9.30 3.90 -13.86
CA ASP A 166 9.89 3.75 -15.19
C ASP A 166 9.63 2.35 -15.81
N ASN A 167 9.32 1.35 -14.98
CA ASN A 167 9.03 -0.01 -15.44
C ASN A 167 7.53 -0.36 -15.42
N GLY A 168 6.66 0.63 -15.20
CA GLY A 168 5.22 0.50 -15.41
C GLY A 168 4.39 0.15 -14.19
N ALA A 169 4.96 0.20 -12.97
CA ALA A 169 4.12 0.12 -11.78
C ALA A 169 3.16 1.32 -11.75
N THR A 170 1.90 1.06 -11.45
CA THR A 170 0.83 2.08 -11.44
C THR A 170 0.78 2.84 -10.12
N GLY A 171 1.38 2.30 -9.06
CA GLY A 171 1.49 3.01 -7.79
C GLY A 171 2.67 2.55 -6.95
N TRP A 172 3.14 3.45 -6.11
CA TRP A 172 4.18 3.23 -5.11
C TRP A 172 3.88 4.08 -3.89
N CYS A 173 3.93 3.50 -2.70
CA CYS A 173 3.63 4.19 -1.44
C CYS A 173 4.89 4.34 -0.59
N PHE A 174 5.08 5.53 -0.03
CA PHE A 174 6.10 5.72 0.99
C PHE A 174 5.69 5.02 2.28
N HIS A 175 6.34 3.91 2.59
CA HIS A 175 6.07 3.17 3.82
C HIS A 175 6.84 3.79 4.99
N ASN A 176 6.23 4.77 5.66
CA ASN A 176 6.75 5.27 6.93
C ASN A 176 6.58 4.19 8.00
N GLY A 177 7.69 3.69 8.54
CA GLY A 177 7.67 2.54 9.43
C GLY A 177 7.41 2.92 10.88
N ASP A 178 6.51 2.17 11.55
CA ASP A 178 6.28 2.35 12.98
C ASP A 178 7.53 1.97 13.81
N THR A 179 7.65 2.58 14.99
CA THR A 179 8.77 2.37 15.93
C THR A 179 8.28 2.02 17.34
N ARG A 180 7.16 1.28 17.42
CA ARG A 180 6.57 0.82 18.70
C ARG A 180 7.47 -0.20 19.43
N ASP A 181 8.48 -0.73 18.75
CA ASP A 181 9.51 -1.60 19.30
C ASP A 181 10.46 -0.86 20.27
N LYS A 182 10.46 0.48 20.28
CA LYS A 182 11.26 1.27 21.23
C LYS A 182 10.76 1.11 22.67
N LYS A 183 11.65 1.38 23.62
CA LYS A 183 11.44 1.17 25.06
C LYS A 183 10.17 1.83 25.62
N ASP A 184 9.75 2.96 25.06
CA ASP A 184 8.55 3.69 25.49
C ASP A 184 7.26 3.25 24.78
N GLY A 185 7.36 2.34 23.81
CA GLY A 185 6.21 1.76 23.11
C GLY A 185 5.42 2.76 22.26
N ARG A 186 5.94 3.98 22.05
CA ARG A 186 5.15 5.04 21.44
C ARG A 186 4.96 4.81 19.93
N PRO A 187 3.78 5.11 19.38
CA PRO A 187 3.41 4.84 17.99
C PRO A 187 3.98 5.87 17.01
N ARG A 188 5.27 6.21 17.14
CA ARG A 188 5.89 7.21 16.25
C ARG A 188 5.99 6.68 14.83
N ARG A 189 5.92 7.61 13.87
CA ARG A 189 5.88 7.35 12.43
C ARG A 189 4.73 6.45 12.03
N SER A 190 3.62 6.56 12.73
CA SER A 190 2.36 5.89 12.39
C SER A 190 1.24 6.91 12.24
N PHE A 191 0.09 6.48 11.74
CA PHE A 191 -1.10 7.32 11.61
C PHE A 191 -1.83 7.58 12.94
N ASP A 192 -1.20 7.31 14.09
CA ASP A 192 -1.71 7.75 15.38
C ASP A 192 -1.44 9.25 15.58
N MET A 193 -2.45 10.04 15.22
CA MET A 193 -2.40 11.51 15.19
C MET A 193 -3.01 12.14 16.46
N ARG A 194 -3.05 11.40 17.57
CA ARG A 194 -3.47 11.97 18.86
C ARG A 194 -2.55 13.14 19.25
N SER A 195 -3.09 14.11 19.98
CA SER A 195 -2.40 15.35 20.31
C SER A 195 -1.03 15.15 20.98
N GLU A 196 -0.90 14.09 21.78
CA GLU A 196 0.32 13.72 22.49
C GLU A 196 1.41 13.10 21.58
N GLU A 197 1.03 12.56 20.42
CA GLU A 197 1.94 11.96 19.44
C GLU A 197 2.43 12.97 18.38
N GLY A 198 1.64 14.01 18.12
CA GLY A 198 1.99 15.07 17.16
C GLY A 198 1.66 14.69 15.72
N ARG A 199 2.10 15.51 14.76
CA ARG A 199 1.81 15.29 13.33
C ARG A 199 2.78 14.27 12.73
N LEU A 200 2.32 13.45 11.78
CA LEU A 200 3.15 12.45 11.11
C LEU A 200 4.47 13.02 10.56
N PHE A 201 4.40 14.15 9.84
CA PHE A 201 5.60 14.78 9.25
C PHE A 201 6.61 15.29 10.30
N ASP A 202 6.14 15.67 11.49
CA ASP A 202 7.02 16.11 12.59
C ASP A 202 7.78 14.93 13.22
N GLN A 203 7.36 13.69 12.93
CA GLN A 203 7.93 12.46 13.48
C GLN A 203 8.94 11.77 12.54
N LEU A 204 9.06 12.25 11.29
CA LEU A 204 9.98 11.73 10.30
C LEU A 204 11.43 12.15 10.60
N ASP A 205 12.40 11.31 10.28
CA ASP A 205 13.82 11.69 10.37
C ASP A 205 14.31 12.47 9.14
N GLU A 206 15.54 12.98 9.24
CA GLU A 206 16.18 13.78 8.18
C GLU A 206 16.27 13.04 6.83
N VAL A 207 16.36 11.71 6.83
CA VAL A 207 16.43 10.90 5.62
C VAL A 207 15.05 10.82 4.95
N GLU A 208 14.01 10.58 5.74
CA GLU A 208 12.62 10.54 5.27
C GLU A 208 12.16 11.91 4.75
N ILE A 209 12.49 12.99 5.46
CA ILE A 209 12.24 14.36 5.01
C ILE A 209 13.00 14.67 3.72
N LYS A 210 14.28 14.27 3.63
CA LYS A 210 15.05 14.42 2.39
C LYS A 210 14.38 13.68 1.24
N PHE A 211 13.93 12.44 1.43
CA PHE A 211 13.20 11.71 0.39
C PHE A 211 11.94 12.47 -0.07
N ILE A 212 11.07 12.88 0.86
CA ILE A 212 9.80 13.57 0.53
C ILE A 212 10.05 14.83 -0.28
N ASN A 213 11.04 15.63 0.11
CA ASN A 213 11.39 16.86 -0.60
C ASN A 213 11.89 16.62 -2.04
N ASN A 214 12.42 15.42 -2.33
CA ASN A 214 12.95 15.07 -3.66
C ASN A 214 11.99 14.18 -4.47
N ALA A 215 11.00 13.52 -3.85
CA ALA A 215 10.11 12.59 -4.54
C ALA A 215 9.33 13.25 -5.68
N ASN A 216 8.98 14.53 -5.55
CA ASN A 216 8.26 15.30 -6.58
C ASN A 216 9.04 15.39 -7.90
N SER A 217 10.37 15.42 -7.89
CA SER A 217 11.14 15.44 -9.14
C SER A 217 10.98 14.13 -9.90
N VAL A 218 10.98 12.99 -9.21
CA VAL A 218 10.77 11.67 -9.85
C VAL A 218 9.37 11.57 -10.45
N ILE A 219 8.36 12.11 -9.76
CA ILE A 219 6.95 12.06 -10.21
C ILE A 219 6.76 12.94 -11.45
N ASN A 220 7.30 14.16 -11.42
CA ASN A 220 7.09 15.18 -12.46
C ASN A 220 8.15 15.17 -13.57
N ASP A 221 9.20 14.36 -13.46
CA ASP A 221 10.12 14.09 -14.58
C ASP A 221 9.36 13.30 -15.65
N ASP A 222 8.70 14.04 -16.53
CA ASP A 222 8.24 13.61 -17.83
C ASP A 222 9.42 13.78 -18.81
N ASN A 223 10.09 12.66 -19.13
CA ASN A 223 10.89 12.58 -20.35
C ASN A 223 9.99 12.12 -21.51
#